data_AF-A0A8E2W7V9-F1
#
_entry.id   AF-A0A8E2W7V9-F1
#
_cell.length_a   1.000
_cell.length_b   1.000
_cell.length_c   1.000
_cell.angle_alpha   90.00
_cell.angle_beta   90.00
_cell.angle_gamma   90.00
#
_symmetry.space_group_name_H-M   'P 1'
#
loop_
_entity.id
_entity.type
_entity.pdbx_description
1 polymer ?
#
loop_
_entity_poly.entity_id
_entity_poly.type
_entity_poly.pdbx_seq_one_letter_code
_entity_poly.pdbx_strand_id
1 'polypeptide(L)'
;MDLFARELLLPRILARALHIDEGLSASAIAAKFGAPFEVVAQQLFDALLLPPVPPATATTHVERPLNSLQASAAAHRGEAYLLEAGPGTGKTQTLIARVEGLLDEGVDPRRILLLTFSNKAAGEMAERIARKRPEAAAAMWIGTFHAFGLDIIRRFHVELGLPKDPRMMDRTEAVELLEEEFPRLRLVHYRNLYDPTQIIADMLAAVSRAKDEVVDAETYATLAGAMLAKAGDSDTREVAERAGEVARVYAAY
;
A
#
# COMPACT_ATOMS: atom_id res chain seq x y z
N MET A 1 24.07 9.76 -12.80
CA MET A 1 23.36 9.48 -11.54
C MET A 1 22.24 10.49 -11.41
N ASP A 2 21.01 10.05 -11.16
CA ASP A 2 19.85 10.95 -11.00
C ASP A 2 20.07 11.92 -9.83
N LEU A 3 19.62 13.18 -9.98
CA LEU A 3 19.70 14.24 -8.96
C LEU A 3 19.13 13.78 -7.62
N PHE A 4 18.04 13.00 -7.66
CA PHE A 4 17.41 12.45 -6.45
C PHE A 4 18.33 11.48 -5.69
N ALA A 5 19.05 10.62 -6.41
CA ALA A 5 19.99 9.68 -5.80
C ALA A 5 21.19 10.40 -5.17
N ARG A 6 21.67 11.50 -5.79
CA ARG A 6 22.73 12.34 -5.23
C ARG A 6 22.29 13.07 -3.97
N GLU A 7 21.09 13.63 -3.97
CA GLU A 7 20.51 14.33 -2.80
C GLU A 7 20.29 13.37 -1.62
N LEU A 8 19.94 12.11 -1.89
CA LEU A 8 19.81 11.08 -0.86
C LEU A 8 21.18 10.68 -0.26
N LEU A 9 22.20 10.52 -1.10
CA LEU A 9 23.55 10.12 -0.69
C LEU A 9 24.29 11.22 0.07
N LEU A 10 24.19 12.46 -0.41
CA LEU A 10 24.86 13.62 0.16
C LEU A 10 23.98 14.86 -0.03
N PRO A 11 23.05 15.15 0.90
CA PRO A 11 22.19 16.32 0.81
C PRO A 11 22.99 17.60 0.61
N ARG A 12 22.54 18.54 -0.22
CA ARG A 12 23.30 19.77 -0.55
C ARG A 12 23.65 20.58 0.69
N ILE A 13 22.75 20.63 1.67
CA ILE A 13 22.98 21.31 2.95
C ILE A 13 24.18 20.69 3.67
N LEU A 14 24.25 19.35 3.71
CA LEU A 14 25.35 18.63 4.34
C LEU A 14 26.65 18.78 3.53
N ALA A 15 26.60 18.68 2.20
CA ALA A 15 27.75 18.89 1.33
C ALA A 15 28.38 20.28 1.55
N ARG A 16 27.53 21.31 1.63
CA ARG A 16 27.95 22.69 1.89
C ARG A 16 28.56 22.84 3.27
N ALA A 17 27.94 22.28 4.31
CA ALA A 17 28.49 22.34 5.68
C ALA A 17 29.86 21.65 5.79
N LEU A 18 30.00 20.45 5.20
CA LEU A 18 31.27 19.73 5.19
C LEU A 18 32.38 20.50 4.47
N HIS A 19 32.05 21.22 3.39
CA HIS A 19 33.04 21.95 2.60
C HIS A 19 33.35 23.35 3.17
N ILE A 20 32.32 24.11 3.54
CA ILE A 20 32.45 25.50 3.98
C ILE A 20 32.72 25.59 5.49
N ASP A 21 32.02 24.80 6.30
CA ASP A 21 32.11 24.89 7.76
C ASP A 21 33.23 23.97 8.30
N GLU A 22 33.34 22.74 7.77
CA GLU A 22 34.39 21.78 8.16
C GLU A 22 35.65 21.84 7.28
N GLY A 23 35.66 22.63 6.20
CA GLY A 23 36.84 22.85 5.34
C GLY A 23 37.29 21.61 4.54
N LEU A 24 36.44 20.60 4.37
CA LEU A 24 36.81 19.36 3.68
C LEU A 24 36.83 19.53 2.16
N SER A 25 37.82 18.93 1.50
CA SER A 25 37.86 18.87 0.03
C SER A 25 36.85 17.84 -0.52
N ALA A 26 36.50 17.96 -1.80
CA ALA A 26 35.63 16.98 -2.47
C ALA A 26 36.18 15.55 -2.35
N SER A 27 37.50 15.36 -2.44
CA SER A 27 38.15 14.06 -2.26
C SER A 27 38.04 13.53 -0.84
N ALA A 28 38.15 14.40 0.17
CA ALA A 28 37.99 14.03 1.57
C ALA A 28 36.54 13.62 1.88
N ILE A 29 35.56 14.34 1.32
CA ILE A 29 34.13 13.99 1.45
C ILE A 29 33.85 12.67 0.72
N ALA A 30 34.36 12.47 -0.49
CA ALA A 30 34.23 11.20 -1.22
C ALA A 30 34.78 10.01 -0.41
N ALA A 31 35.95 10.16 0.21
CA ALA A 31 36.53 9.14 1.09
C ALA A 31 35.68 8.90 2.36
N LYS A 32 35.15 9.97 2.98
CA LYS A 32 34.32 9.89 4.19
C LYS A 32 33.03 9.09 3.98
N PHE A 33 32.41 9.20 2.79
CA PHE A 33 31.14 8.55 2.48
C PHE A 33 31.27 7.31 1.57
N GLY A 34 32.48 6.95 1.14
CA GLY A 34 32.69 5.88 0.17
C GLY A 34 32.01 6.14 -1.18
N ALA A 35 31.80 7.41 -1.53
CA ALA A 35 31.08 7.82 -2.73
C ALA A 35 32.04 8.14 -3.89
N PRO A 36 31.64 7.93 -5.16
CA PRO A 36 32.46 8.32 -6.30
C PRO A 36 32.76 9.82 -6.29
N PHE A 37 34.02 10.20 -6.57
CA PHE A 37 34.46 11.59 -6.56
C PHE A 37 33.57 12.50 -7.41
N GLU A 38 33.24 12.08 -8.63
CA GLU A 38 32.41 12.85 -9.56
C GLU A 38 31.02 13.20 -8.99
N VAL A 39 30.44 12.28 -8.22
CA VAL A 39 29.13 12.47 -7.57
C VAL A 39 29.23 13.54 -6.49
N VAL A 40 30.28 13.48 -5.68
CA VAL A 40 30.54 14.46 -4.61
C VAL A 40 30.90 15.82 -5.20
N ALA A 41 31.73 15.87 -6.24
CA ALA A 41 32.13 17.10 -6.91
C ALA A 41 30.92 17.81 -7.54
N GLN A 42 30.07 17.08 -8.25
CA GLN A 42 28.85 17.62 -8.85
C GLN A 42 27.85 18.09 -7.77
N GLN A 43 27.72 17.35 -6.67
CA GLN A 43 26.84 17.72 -5.55
C GLN A 43 27.35 18.95 -4.80
N LEU A 44 28.67 19.10 -4.64
CA LEU A 44 29.28 20.31 -4.07
C LEU A 44 29.08 21.51 -4.97
N PHE A 45 29.22 21.34 -6.29
CA PHE A 45 28.96 22.42 -7.25
C PHE A 45 27.51 22.91 -7.15
N ASP A 46 26.55 21.97 -7.13
CA ASP A 46 25.14 22.29 -6.94
C ASP A 46 24.87 22.93 -5.57
N ALA A 47 25.53 22.48 -4.50
CA ALA A 47 25.38 23.01 -3.14
C ALA A 47 25.95 24.44 -2.98
N LEU A 48 26.97 24.81 -3.75
CA LEU A 48 27.62 26.11 -3.68
C LEU A 48 26.98 27.16 -4.59
N LEU A 49 26.48 26.74 -5.76
CA LEU A 49 25.99 27.67 -6.78
C LEU A 49 24.47 27.84 -6.79
N LEU A 50 23.71 26.85 -6.32
CA LEU A 50 22.27 26.98 -6.22
C LEU A 50 21.88 27.71 -4.93
N PRO A 51 20.76 28.47 -4.93
CA PRO A 51 20.28 29.12 -3.72
C PRO A 51 20.05 28.09 -2.61
N PRO A 52 20.41 28.41 -1.35
CA PRO A 52 20.20 27.49 -0.24
C PRO A 52 18.70 27.21 -0.13
N VAL A 53 18.33 25.93 -0.24
CA VAL A 53 16.99 25.49 0.12
C VAL A 53 16.96 25.49 1.64
N PRO A 54 16.20 26.39 2.30
CA PRO A 54 16.07 26.32 3.74
C PRO A 54 15.59 24.91 4.11
N PRO A 55 16.14 24.29 5.18
CA PRO A 55 15.59 23.03 5.64
C PRO A 55 14.09 23.25 5.81
N ALA A 56 13.28 22.36 5.21
CA ALA A 56 11.84 22.44 5.40
C ALA A 56 11.62 22.51 6.91
N THR A 57 11.18 23.67 7.40
CA THR A 57 10.88 23.85 8.80
C THR A 57 9.85 22.76 9.08
N ALA A 58 10.23 21.76 9.88
CA ALA A 58 9.30 20.73 10.29
C ALA A 58 8.12 21.51 10.86
N THR A 59 7.01 21.52 10.12
CA THR A 59 5.81 22.23 10.56
C THR A 59 5.47 21.55 11.87
N THR A 60 5.69 22.28 12.97
CA THR A 60 5.31 21.83 14.29
C THR A 60 3.80 21.81 14.24
N HIS A 61 3.25 20.66 13.89
CA HIS A 61 1.83 20.45 13.80
C HIS A 61 1.32 20.58 15.23
N VAL A 62 0.83 21.77 15.59
CA VAL A 62 0.26 22.02 16.91
C VAL A 62 -1.00 21.16 16.98
N GLU A 63 -0.92 20.05 17.71
CA GLU A 63 -2.08 19.23 18.00
C GLU A 63 -3.04 20.06 18.84
N ARG A 64 -4.19 20.43 18.25
CA ARG A 64 -5.25 21.11 18.98
C ARG A 64 -5.80 20.14 20.03
N PRO A 65 -6.25 20.60 21.20
CA PRO A 65 -6.91 19.70 22.15
C PRO A 65 -8.16 19.07 21.52
N LEU A 66 -8.50 17.84 21.94
CA LEU A 66 -9.73 17.18 21.52
C LEU A 66 -10.93 18.00 21.97
N ASN A 67 -11.94 18.11 21.11
CA ASN A 67 -13.25 18.60 21.56
C ASN A 67 -14.00 17.50 22.34
N SER A 68 -15.13 17.85 22.96
CA SER A 68 -15.91 16.93 23.80
C SER A 68 -16.39 15.68 23.06
N LEU A 69 -16.77 15.80 21.78
CA LEU A 69 -17.22 14.67 20.96
C LEU A 69 -16.07 13.72 20.62
N GLN A 70 -14.90 14.27 20.25
CA GLN A 70 -13.71 13.49 19.98
C GLN A 70 -13.20 12.80 21.25
N ALA A 71 -13.19 13.49 22.39
CA ALA A 71 -12.81 12.92 23.67
C ALA A 71 -13.74 11.76 24.07
N SER A 72 -15.06 11.94 23.91
CA SER A 72 -16.05 10.88 24.14
C SER A 72 -15.83 9.67 23.23
N ALA A 73 -15.63 9.90 21.93
CA ALA A 73 -15.36 8.83 20.96
C ALA A 73 -14.04 8.09 21.26
N ALA A 74 -13.00 8.82 21.68
CA ALA A 74 -11.72 8.24 22.08
C ALA A 74 -11.84 7.41 23.37
N ALA A 75 -12.69 7.83 24.31
CA ALA A 75 -12.92 7.15 25.59
C ALA A 75 -13.84 5.92 25.52
N HIS A 76 -14.53 5.68 24.40
CA HIS A 76 -15.45 4.53 24.28
C HIS A 76 -14.73 3.18 24.52
N ARG A 77 -15.28 2.26 25.32
CA ARG A 77 -14.69 0.93 25.60
C ARG A 77 -15.67 -0.24 25.43
N GLY A 78 -16.86 0.04 24.88
CA GLY A 78 -17.92 -0.96 24.67
C GLY A 78 -17.80 -1.71 23.35
N GLU A 79 -18.95 -2.05 22.78
CA GLU A 79 -19.07 -2.76 21.50
C GLU A 79 -18.55 -1.95 20.30
N ALA A 80 -18.74 -2.50 19.09
CA ALA A 80 -18.35 -1.85 17.85
C ALA A 80 -18.81 -0.39 17.78
N TYR A 81 -17.89 0.49 17.38
CA TYR A 81 -18.11 1.93 17.34
C TYR A 81 -17.82 2.49 15.95
N LEU A 82 -18.81 3.14 15.34
CA LEU A 82 -18.67 3.84 14.07
C LEU A 82 -18.47 5.33 14.30
N LEU A 83 -17.31 5.85 13.93
CA LEU A 83 -17.02 7.29 13.98
C LEU A 83 -17.32 7.95 12.62
N GLU A 84 -18.56 8.44 12.47
CA GLU A 84 -18.92 9.31 11.36
C GLU A 84 -18.34 10.71 11.57
N ALA A 85 -17.67 11.23 10.54
CA ALA A 85 -17.04 12.55 10.62
C ALA A 85 -16.78 13.09 9.22
N GLY A 86 -16.89 14.40 9.02
CA GLY A 86 -16.54 15.03 7.74
C GLY A 86 -15.03 15.10 7.50
N PRO A 87 -14.60 15.45 6.27
CA PRO A 87 -13.20 15.80 6.01
C PRO A 87 -12.69 16.87 6.97
N GLY A 88 -11.45 16.75 7.47
CA GLY A 88 -10.82 17.75 8.34
C GLY A 88 -11.33 17.82 9.78
N THR A 89 -12.27 16.97 10.19
CA THR A 89 -12.86 16.99 11.55
C THR A 89 -12.04 16.28 12.64
N GLY A 90 -10.81 15.84 12.32
CA GLY A 90 -9.90 15.22 13.29
C GLY A 90 -10.15 13.74 13.58
N LYS A 91 -10.67 12.95 12.61
CA LYS A 91 -10.82 11.49 12.73
C LYS A 91 -9.54 10.81 13.20
N THR A 92 -8.42 11.10 12.52
CA THR A 92 -7.11 10.51 12.83
C THR A 92 -6.66 10.87 14.24
N GLN A 93 -6.87 12.12 14.66
CA GLN A 93 -6.54 12.56 16.00
C GLN A 93 -7.37 11.85 17.07
N THR A 94 -8.66 11.65 16.80
CA THR A 94 -9.57 10.91 17.67
C THR A 94 -9.14 9.45 17.80
N LEU A 95 -8.75 8.82 16.70
CA LEU A 95 -8.26 7.44 16.68
C LEU A 95 -6.95 7.28 17.46
N ILE A 96 -6.01 8.22 17.30
CA ILE A 96 -4.74 8.22 18.05
C ILE A 96 -5.00 8.40 19.54
N ALA A 97 -5.87 9.34 19.92
CA ALA A 97 -6.25 9.53 21.31
C ALA A 97 -6.92 8.28 21.93
N ARG A 98 -7.70 7.54 21.13
CA ARG A 98 -8.25 6.25 21.55
C ARG A 98 -7.15 5.24 21.86
N VAL A 99 -6.16 5.12 20.97
CA VAL A 99 -5.00 4.24 21.18
C VAL A 99 -4.23 4.66 22.44
N GLU A 100 -3.94 5.95 22.61
CA GLU A 100 -3.28 6.47 23.81
C GLU A 100 -4.05 6.10 25.09
N GLY A 101 -5.38 6.28 25.10
CA GLY A 101 -6.21 5.90 26.25
C GLY A 101 -6.19 4.39 26.55
N LEU A 102 -6.19 3.53 25.52
CA LEU A 102 -6.05 2.08 25.74
C LEU A 102 -4.69 1.74 26.35
N LEU A 103 -3.63 2.39 25.90
CA LEU A 103 -2.28 2.19 26.44
C LEU A 103 -2.18 2.68 27.90
N ASP A 104 -2.80 3.82 28.22
CA ASP A 104 -2.84 4.36 29.58
C ASP A 104 -3.62 3.47 30.56
N GLU A 105 -4.60 2.73 30.05
CA GLU A 105 -5.33 1.70 30.79
C GLU A 105 -4.54 0.38 30.95
N GLY A 106 -3.33 0.29 30.39
CA GLY A 106 -2.47 -0.89 30.49
C GLY A 106 -2.79 -1.99 29.46
N VAL A 107 -3.52 -1.68 28.39
CA VAL A 107 -3.71 -2.64 27.28
C VAL A 107 -2.37 -2.90 26.62
N ASP A 108 -2.00 -4.18 26.52
CA ASP A 108 -0.80 -4.61 25.81
C ASP A 108 -0.83 -4.12 24.36
N PRO A 109 0.16 -3.32 23.91
CA PRO A 109 0.22 -2.77 22.56
C PRO A 109 0.10 -3.85 21.46
N ARG A 110 0.61 -5.06 21.72
CA ARG A 110 0.57 -6.19 20.76
C ARG A 110 -0.86 -6.69 20.50
N ARG A 111 -1.83 -6.29 21.33
CA ARG A 111 -3.25 -6.61 21.18
C ARG A 111 -4.02 -5.53 20.43
N ILE A 112 -3.35 -4.46 20.00
CA ILE A 112 -3.95 -3.35 19.25
C ILE A 112 -3.56 -3.48 17.78
N LEU A 113 -4.58 -3.56 16.91
CA LEU A 113 -4.46 -3.61 15.47
C LEU A 113 -4.99 -2.32 14.85
N LEU A 114 -4.14 -1.60 14.10
CA LEU A 114 -4.52 -0.39 13.38
C LEU A 114 -4.35 -0.59 11.88
N LEU A 115 -5.47 -0.53 11.15
CA LEU A 115 -5.53 -0.74 9.70
C LEU A 115 -5.89 0.54 8.95
N THR A 116 -5.27 0.75 7.80
CA THR A 116 -5.50 1.88 6.90
C THR A 116 -5.50 1.44 5.44
N PHE A 117 -5.91 2.32 4.53
CA PHE A 117 -5.91 2.02 3.09
C PHE A 117 -4.58 2.31 2.38
N SER A 118 -3.68 3.10 2.97
CA SER A 118 -2.43 3.51 2.32
C SER A 118 -1.23 3.42 3.24
N ASN A 119 -0.07 3.08 2.69
CA ASN A 119 1.19 3.02 3.42
C ASN A 119 1.55 4.37 4.05
N LYS A 120 1.22 5.48 3.34
CA LYS A 120 1.41 6.83 3.87
C LYS A 120 0.58 7.08 5.13
N ALA A 121 -0.71 6.71 5.12
CA ALA A 121 -1.56 6.90 6.30
C ALA A 121 -1.11 6.02 7.47
N ALA A 122 -0.72 4.76 7.21
CA ALA A 122 -0.15 3.88 8.23
C ALA A 122 1.13 4.47 8.84
N GLY A 123 2.05 4.93 8.00
CA GLY A 123 3.30 5.56 8.44
C GLY A 123 3.07 6.82 9.27
N GLU A 124 2.20 7.72 8.80
CA GLU A 124 1.83 8.93 9.54
C GLU A 124 1.20 8.61 10.91
N MET A 125 0.36 7.57 11.00
CA MET A 125 -0.24 7.15 12.27
C MET A 125 0.81 6.54 13.21
N ALA A 126 1.69 5.67 12.69
CA ALA A 126 2.78 5.09 13.46
C ALA A 126 3.71 6.18 14.02
N GLU A 127 4.11 7.14 13.20
CA GLU A 127 4.94 8.27 13.62
C GLU A 127 4.26 9.11 14.70
N ARG A 128 2.97 9.42 14.55
CA ARG A 128 2.23 10.23 15.54
C ARG A 128 2.13 9.52 16.90
N ILE A 129 1.86 8.22 16.90
CA ILE A 129 1.85 7.43 18.15
C ILE A 129 3.27 7.34 18.72
N ALA A 130 4.28 7.09 17.89
CA ALA A 130 5.67 6.96 18.31
C ALA A 130 6.23 8.24 18.96
N ARG A 131 5.78 9.44 18.55
CA ARG A 131 6.17 10.71 19.18
C ARG A 131 5.87 10.77 20.67
N LYS A 132 4.82 10.09 21.13
CA LYS A 132 4.40 10.07 22.54
C LYS A 132 4.67 8.74 23.22
N ARG A 133 4.59 7.63 22.47
CA ARG A 133 4.66 6.24 22.95
C ARG A 133 5.54 5.39 22.02
N PRO A 134 6.87 5.63 21.98
CA PRO A 134 7.75 4.99 21.00
C PRO A 134 7.79 3.47 21.11
N GLU A 135 7.88 2.94 22.34
CA GLU A 135 7.91 1.48 22.58
C GLU A 135 6.59 0.81 22.18
N ALA A 136 5.45 1.44 22.50
CA ALA A 136 4.14 0.92 22.14
C ALA A 136 3.95 0.93 20.62
N ALA A 137 4.30 2.03 19.94
CA ALA A 137 4.20 2.13 18.49
C ALA A 137 4.99 1.04 17.76
N ALA A 138 6.17 0.67 18.27
CA ALA A 138 7.00 -0.40 17.72
C ALA A 138 6.40 -1.80 17.97
N ALA A 139 5.65 -1.99 19.05
CA ALA A 139 5.06 -3.28 19.42
C ALA A 139 3.65 -3.50 18.82
N MET A 140 2.94 -2.42 18.48
CA MET A 140 1.62 -2.49 17.84
C MET A 140 1.69 -2.98 16.40
N TRP A 141 0.60 -3.59 15.93
CA TRP A 141 0.43 -3.83 14.50
C TRP A 141 -0.22 -2.59 13.86
N ILE A 142 0.53 -1.86 13.02
CA ILE A 142 0.06 -0.68 12.30
C ILE A 142 0.41 -0.83 10.82
N GLY A 143 -0.59 -0.80 9.94
CA GLY A 143 -0.34 -1.07 8.53
C GLY A 143 -1.56 -0.95 7.64
N THR A 144 -1.46 -1.53 6.45
CA THR A 144 -2.56 -1.61 5.48
C THR A 144 -3.27 -2.95 5.54
N PHE A 145 -4.50 -3.02 5.01
CA PHE A 145 -5.22 -4.29 4.86
C PHE A 145 -4.40 -5.34 4.10
N HIS A 146 -3.73 -4.95 3.01
CA HIS A 146 -2.88 -5.85 2.23
C HIS A 146 -1.67 -6.36 3.03
N ALA A 147 -0.98 -5.48 3.77
CA ALA A 147 0.14 -5.89 4.61
C ALA A 147 -0.30 -6.85 5.72
N PHE A 148 -1.49 -6.65 6.28
CA PHE A 148 -2.09 -7.54 7.28
C PHE A 148 -2.43 -8.90 6.70
N GLY A 149 -3.09 -8.92 5.53
CA GLY A 149 -3.40 -10.16 4.84
C GLY A 149 -2.15 -10.98 4.53
N LEU A 150 -1.08 -10.33 4.02
CA LEU A 150 0.18 -11.00 3.75
C LEU A 150 0.86 -11.53 5.03
N ASP A 151 0.82 -10.78 6.12
CA ASP A 151 1.34 -11.21 7.43
C ASP A 151 0.57 -12.45 7.95
N ILE A 152 -0.76 -12.49 7.80
CA ILE A 152 -1.56 -13.69 8.11
C ILE A 152 -1.13 -14.87 7.23
N ILE A 153 -1.04 -14.68 5.91
CA ILE A 153 -0.65 -15.74 4.98
C ILE A 153 0.73 -16.31 5.35
N ARG A 154 1.71 -15.45 5.64
CA ARG A 154 3.05 -15.87 6.05
C ARG A 154 3.06 -16.64 7.37
N ARG A 155 2.19 -16.27 8.32
CA ARG A 155 2.09 -16.96 9.62
C ARG A 155 1.46 -18.35 9.51
N PHE A 156 0.45 -18.49 8.65
CA PHE A 156 -0.33 -19.72 8.47
C PHE A 156 -0.08 -20.38 7.11
N HIS A 157 1.13 -20.22 6.57
CA HIS A 157 1.44 -20.67 5.21
C HIS A 157 1.32 -22.19 5.07
N VAL A 158 1.59 -22.94 6.15
CA VAL A 158 1.51 -24.42 6.15
C VAL A 158 0.07 -24.88 5.99
N GLU A 159 -0.85 -24.28 6.74
CA GLU A 159 -2.29 -24.58 6.71
C GLU A 159 -2.90 -24.20 5.35
N LEU A 160 -2.35 -23.16 4.71
CA LEU A 160 -2.76 -22.72 3.38
C LEU A 160 -2.10 -23.51 2.24
N GLY A 161 -1.15 -24.41 2.53
CA GLY A 161 -0.39 -25.13 1.51
C GLY A 161 0.52 -24.21 0.67
N LEU A 162 0.92 -23.06 1.22
CA LEU A 162 1.72 -22.04 0.55
C LEU A 162 3.18 -22.07 1.03
N PRO A 163 4.13 -21.61 0.20
CA PRO A 163 5.50 -21.39 0.64
C PRO A 163 5.55 -20.30 1.72
N LYS A 164 6.57 -20.36 2.58
CA LYS A 164 6.76 -19.41 3.69
C LYS A 164 6.76 -17.94 3.24
N ASP A 165 7.40 -17.68 2.12
CA ASP A 165 7.46 -16.36 1.49
C ASP A 165 6.84 -16.46 0.08
N PRO A 166 5.50 -16.34 -0.02
CA PRO A 166 4.85 -16.38 -1.31
C PRO A 166 5.24 -15.16 -2.15
N ARG A 167 5.51 -15.40 -3.43
CA ARG A 167 5.78 -14.33 -4.39
C ARG A 167 4.46 -13.63 -4.72
N MET A 168 4.44 -12.32 -4.54
CA MET A 168 3.33 -11.50 -5.00
C MET A 168 3.48 -11.29 -6.50
N MET A 169 2.43 -11.61 -7.25
CA MET A 169 2.37 -11.37 -8.68
C MET A 169 1.75 -10.00 -8.94
N ASP A 170 2.38 -9.21 -9.78
CA ASP A 170 1.79 -7.94 -10.23
C ASP A 170 0.81 -8.16 -11.39
N ARG A 171 0.15 -7.06 -11.80
CA ARG A 171 -0.86 -7.14 -12.87
C ARG A 171 -0.25 -7.49 -14.23
N THR A 172 0.96 -7.02 -14.52
CA THR A 172 1.64 -7.29 -15.78
C THR A 172 2.03 -8.76 -15.86
N GLU A 173 2.62 -9.29 -14.79
CA GLU A 173 2.99 -10.70 -14.66
C GLU A 173 1.75 -11.61 -14.76
N ALA A 174 0.62 -11.20 -14.20
CA ALA A 174 -0.65 -11.93 -14.33
C ALA A 174 -1.19 -11.96 -15.77
N VAL A 175 -0.99 -10.87 -16.53
CA VAL A 175 -1.37 -10.80 -17.94
C VAL A 175 -0.46 -11.71 -18.77
N GLU A 176 0.86 -11.60 -18.60
CA GLU A 176 1.86 -12.43 -19.29
C GLU A 176 1.61 -13.94 -19.05
N LEU A 177 1.34 -14.33 -17.81
CA LEU A 177 1.00 -15.72 -17.45
C LEU A 177 -0.25 -16.20 -18.21
N LEU A 178 -1.29 -15.38 -18.27
CA LEU A 178 -2.53 -15.75 -18.94
C LEU A 178 -2.41 -15.72 -20.46
N GLU A 179 -1.51 -14.92 -21.04
CA GLU A 179 -1.24 -14.91 -22.49
C GLU A 179 -0.72 -16.26 -22.97
N GLU A 180 0.17 -16.90 -22.19
CA GLU A 180 0.69 -18.24 -22.49
C GLU A 180 -0.40 -19.32 -22.45
N GLU A 181 -1.35 -19.19 -21.51
CA GLU A 181 -2.45 -20.14 -21.34
C GLU A 181 -3.68 -19.81 -22.21
N PHE A 182 -3.78 -18.59 -22.75
CA PHE A 182 -4.95 -18.09 -23.49
C PHE A 182 -5.41 -19.02 -24.62
N PRO A 183 -4.52 -19.60 -25.46
CA PRO A 183 -4.92 -20.53 -26.51
C PRO A 183 -5.55 -21.83 -25.98
N ARG A 184 -5.21 -22.24 -24.75
CA ARG A 184 -5.72 -23.47 -24.12
C ARG A 184 -7.09 -23.28 -23.48
N LEU A 185 -7.47 -22.04 -23.14
CA LEU A 185 -8.76 -21.72 -22.52
C LEU A 185 -9.95 -21.85 -23.50
N ARG A 186 -9.68 -22.03 -24.80
CA ARG A 186 -10.68 -22.26 -25.87
C ARG A 186 -11.86 -21.27 -25.81
N LEU A 187 -11.54 -20.00 -25.65
CA LEU A 187 -12.53 -18.93 -25.63
C LEU A 187 -13.19 -18.77 -27.01
N VAL A 188 -14.47 -18.42 -27.01
CA VAL A 188 -15.32 -18.23 -28.20
C VAL A 188 -15.59 -16.74 -28.41
N HIS A 189 -16.07 -16.03 -27.38
CA HIS A 189 -16.46 -14.62 -27.50
C HIS A 189 -15.26 -13.68 -27.39
N TYR A 190 -14.26 -14.06 -26.59
CA TYR A 190 -13.05 -13.27 -26.36
C TYR A 190 -11.84 -13.73 -27.19
N ARG A 191 -12.07 -14.49 -28.26
CA ARG A 191 -11.00 -15.06 -29.06
C ARG A 191 -10.29 -13.98 -29.90
N ASN A 192 -9.17 -13.47 -29.40
CA ASN A 192 -8.21 -12.67 -30.17
C ASN A 192 -6.88 -13.41 -30.25
N LEU A 193 -6.54 -13.92 -31.44
CA LEU A 193 -5.32 -14.72 -31.68
C LEU A 193 -4.10 -13.85 -32.04
N TYR A 194 -4.27 -12.54 -32.24
CA TYR A 194 -3.18 -11.63 -32.58
C TYR A 194 -2.60 -10.96 -31.34
N ASP A 195 -3.47 -10.38 -30.51
CA ASP A 195 -3.06 -9.69 -29.29
C ASP A 195 -4.18 -9.80 -28.23
N PRO A 196 -4.09 -10.75 -27.29
CA PRO A 196 -5.08 -10.94 -26.23
C PRO A 196 -4.83 -10.05 -25.00
N THR A 197 -3.75 -9.25 -24.96
CA THR A 197 -3.30 -8.49 -23.78
C THR A 197 -4.43 -7.70 -23.12
N GLN A 198 -5.14 -6.87 -23.90
CA GLN A 198 -6.19 -6.01 -23.38
C GLN A 198 -7.41 -6.81 -22.89
N ILE A 199 -7.76 -7.87 -23.60
CA ILE A 199 -8.88 -8.75 -23.23
C ILE A 199 -8.58 -9.44 -21.90
N ILE A 200 -7.37 -9.96 -21.73
CA ILE A 200 -6.91 -10.57 -20.48
C ILE A 200 -6.91 -9.54 -19.35
N ALA A 201 -6.42 -8.33 -19.61
CA ALA A 201 -6.41 -7.27 -18.61
C ALA A 201 -7.82 -6.88 -18.11
N ASP A 202 -8.82 -6.93 -19.00
CA ASP A 202 -10.23 -6.68 -18.67
C ASP A 202 -10.85 -7.86 -17.90
N MET A 203 -10.54 -9.10 -18.29
CA MET A 203 -10.95 -10.30 -17.55
C MET A 203 -10.38 -10.31 -16.13
N LEU A 204 -9.08 -10.02 -15.97
CA LEU A 204 -8.43 -9.91 -14.66
C LEU A 204 -9.05 -8.79 -13.81
N ALA A 205 -9.52 -7.70 -14.42
CA ALA A 205 -10.25 -6.66 -13.70
C ALA A 205 -11.59 -7.18 -13.15
N ALA A 206 -12.33 -7.96 -13.96
CA ALA A 206 -13.56 -8.62 -13.52
C ALA A 206 -13.30 -9.64 -12.39
N VAL A 207 -12.22 -10.42 -12.50
CA VAL A 207 -11.77 -11.36 -11.45
C VAL A 207 -11.40 -10.62 -10.17
N SER A 208 -10.64 -9.52 -10.27
CA SER A 208 -10.29 -8.69 -9.11
C SER A 208 -11.55 -8.16 -8.42
N ARG A 209 -12.55 -7.72 -9.19
CA ARG A 209 -13.81 -7.24 -8.63
C ARG A 209 -14.60 -8.36 -7.94
N ALA A 210 -14.58 -9.57 -8.49
CA ALA A 210 -15.18 -10.73 -7.83
C ALA A 210 -14.50 -11.03 -6.49
N LYS A 211 -13.15 -10.97 -6.43
CA LYS A 211 -12.37 -11.14 -5.20
C LYS A 211 -12.70 -10.09 -4.15
N ASP A 212 -12.90 -8.83 -4.54
CA ASP A 212 -13.31 -7.75 -3.62
C ASP A 212 -14.67 -8.04 -2.95
N GLU A 213 -15.57 -8.71 -3.68
CA GLU A 213 -16.89 -9.13 -3.20
C GLU A 213 -16.86 -10.53 -2.54
N VAL A 214 -15.66 -11.10 -2.31
CA VAL A 214 -15.46 -12.42 -1.70
C VAL A 214 -16.12 -13.55 -2.51
N VAL A 215 -16.14 -13.40 -3.83
CA VAL A 215 -16.66 -14.40 -4.77
C VAL A 215 -15.48 -15.20 -5.36
N ASP A 216 -15.43 -16.49 -5.07
CA ASP A 216 -14.46 -17.42 -5.65
C ASP A 216 -14.86 -17.87 -7.07
N ALA A 217 -13.97 -18.62 -7.73
CA ALA A 217 -14.18 -19.07 -9.12
C ALA A 217 -15.40 -19.99 -9.28
N GLU A 218 -15.68 -20.86 -8.31
CA GLU A 218 -16.84 -21.77 -8.34
C GLU A 218 -18.16 -21.01 -8.20
N THR A 219 -18.22 -20.08 -7.25
CA THR A 219 -19.37 -19.20 -7.04
C THR A 219 -19.59 -18.30 -8.26
N TYR A 220 -18.52 -17.75 -8.83
CA TYR A 220 -18.59 -16.94 -10.05
C TYR A 220 -19.18 -17.74 -11.22
N ALA A 221 -18.73 -18.98 -11.43
CA ALA A 221 -19.27 -19.86 -12.46
C ALA A 221 -20.76 -20.18 -12.24
N THR A 222 -21.17 -20.40 -10.99
CA THR A 222 -22.58 -20.63 -10.62
C THR A 222 -23.44 -19.41 -10.95
N LEU A 223 -22.97 -18.20 -10.64
CA LEU A 223 -23.67 -16.95 -10.95
C LEU A 223 -23.78 -16.72 -12.46
N ALA A 224 -22.71 -16.99 -13.22
CA ALA A 224 -22.74 -16.91 -14.68
C ALA A 224 -23.74 -17.91 -15.29
N GLY A 225 -23.80 -19.14 -14.77
CA GLY A 225 -24.79 -20.14 -15.17
C GLY A 225 -26.23 -19.71 -14.87
N ALA A 226 -26.47 -19.13 -13.69
CA ALA A 226 -27.77 -18.58 -13.32
C ALA A 226 -28.19 -17.40 -14.21
N MET A 227 -27.22 -16.58 -14.63
CA MET A 227 -27.45 -15.49 -15.58
C MET A 227 -27.86 -16.04 -16.96
N LEU A 228 -27.21 -17.10 -17.44
CA LEU A 228 -27.53 -17.76 -18.70
C LEU A 228 -28.94 -18.39 -18.67
N ALA A 229 -29.32 -19.01 -17.55
CA ALA A 229 -30.65 -19.61 -17.38
C ALA A 229 -31.78 -18.58 -17.38
N LYS A 230 -31.49 -17.32 -17.01
CA LYS A 230 -32.46 -16.21 -16.98
C LYS A 230 -32.48 -15.37 -18.26
N ALA A 231 -31.57 -15.62 -19.20
CA ALA A 231 -31.49 -14.84 -20.43
C ALA A 231 -32.76 -15.03 -21.28
N GLY A 232 -33.44 -13.92 -21.57
CA GLY A 232 -34.71 -13.91 -22.30
C GLY A 232 -34.56 -13.58 -23.80
N ASP A 233 -33.41 -13.04 -24.20
CA ASP A 233 -33.12 -12.62 -25.57
C ASP A 233 -31.67 -12.96 -25.96
N SER A 234 -31.32 -12.71 -27.23
CA SER A 234 -29.99 -13.03 -27.77
C SER A 234 -28.88 -12.21 -27.11
N ASP A 235 -29.14 -10.95 -26.78
CA ASP A 235 -28.13 -10.03 -26.25
C ASP A 235 -27.78 -10.40 -24.80
N THR A 236 -28.80 -10.63 -23.96
CA THR A 236 -28.64 -11.10 -22.57
C THR A 236 -27.97 -12.47 -22.50
N ARG A 237 -28.24 -13.33 -23.49
CA ARG A 237 -27.58 -14.63 -23.61
C ARG A 237 -26.08 -14.47 -23.91
N GLU A 238 -25.73 -13.62 -24.87
CA GLU A 238 -24.32 -13.38 -25.21
C GLU A 238 -23.53 -12.82 -24.01
N VAL A 239 -24.12 -11.89 -23.25
CA VAL A 239 -23.48 -11.35 -22.03
C VAL A 239 -23.25 -12.46 -21.00
N ALA A 240 -24.23 -13.35 -20.81
CA ALA A 240 -24.10 -14.48 -19.89
C ALA A 240 -23.03 -15.48 -20.35
N GLU A 241 -22.94 -15.75 -21.65
CA GLU A 241 -21.90 -16.62 -22.23
C GLU A 241 -20.50 -16.02 -22.06
N ARG A 242 -20.36 -14.69 -22.26
CA ARG A 242 -19.13 -13.93 -21.95
C ARG A 242 -18.74 -14.03 -20.48
N ALA A 243 -19.69 -13.87 -19.54
CA ALA A 243 -19.43 -14.06 -18.12
C ALA A 243 -18.97 -15.50 -17.82
N GLY A 244 -19.54 -16.49 -18.50
CA GLY A 244 -19.10 -17.88 -18.43
C GLY A 244 -17.66 -18.09 -18.93
N GLU A 245 -17.18 -17.28 -19.89
CA GLU A 245 -15.78 -17.30 -20.33
C GLU A 245 -14.85 -16.73 -19.26
N VAL A 246 -15.22 -15.61 -18.63
CA VAL A 246 -14.47 -15.03 -17.51
C VAL A 246 -14.39 -16.02 -16.34
N ALA A 247 -15.47 -16.77 -16.08
CA ALA A 247 -15.48 -17.82 -15.06
C ALA A 247 -14.43 -18.91 -15.33
N ARG A 248 -14.28 -19.33 -16.60
CA ARG A 248 -13.27 -20.33 -17.00
C ARG A 248 -11.86 -19.78 -16.83
N VAL A 249 -11.64 -18.51 -17.19
CA VAL A 249 -10.36 -17.83 -16.98
C VAL A 249 -10.04 -17.75 -15.49
N TYR A 250 -11.01 -17.39 -14.66
CA TYR A 250 -10.84 -17.32 -13.21
C TYR A 250 -10.51 -18.70 -12.60
N ALA A 251 -11.16 -19.77 -13.04
CA ALA A 251 -10.84 -21.11 -12.56
C ALA A 251 -9.42 -21.59 -12.95
N ALA A 252 -8.86 -21.05 -14.04
CA ALA A 252 -7.50 -21.37 -14.48
C ALA A 252 -6.42 -20.49 -13.83
N TYR A 253 -6.80 -19.34 -13.24
CA TYR A 253 -5.94 -18.33 -12.64
C TYR A 253 -5.81 -18.50 -11.12
#